data_AF-A0A382DVW4-F1
#
_entry.id   AF-A0A382DVW4-F1
#
_cell.length_a   1.000
_cell.length_b   1.000
_cell.length_c   1.000
_cell.angle_alpha   90.00
_cell.angle_beta   90.00
_cell.angle_gamma   90.00
#
_symmetry.space_group_name_H-M   'P 1'
#
loop_
_entity.id
_entity.type
_entity.pdbx_description
1 polymer ?
#
loop_
_entity_poly.entity_id
_entity_poly.type
_entity_poly.pdbx_seq_one_letter_code
_entity_poly.pdbx_strand_id
1 'polypeptide(L)'
;MNTVNLEQAILKELEQNPVLEQVEPEEPQEILKEENAVDDMDAPIEDIYSDTSTYYFEQEKTEMPVPDRHSFLEDIIERLQDSGLSDTDQEIAETILWNTNERGYLDTDLFLIANGFDLEEEDIEPILRTVQKMHPKGLASRNLQECLTIQLEDEPESLSYKIVTACFDDFMHKRYEKIQSRLKCSTNELHKAVEQVSHLNPRPGEGYTDRFQTVIPDVIVR
;
A
#
# COMPACT_ATOMS: atom_id res chain seq x y z
N MET A 1 25.16 2.41 10.16
CA MET A 1 26.12 3.14 11.02
C MET A 1 25.98 2.56 12.43
N ASN A 2 27.09 2.17 13.05
CA ASN A 2 27.09 1.50 14.36
C ASN A 2 26.57 2.45 15.45
N THR A 3 25.65 1.97 16.29
CA THR A 3 25.11 2.65 17.48
C THR A 3 26.19 3.23 18.38
N VAL A 4 27.33 2.54 18.47
CA VAL A 4 28.52 2.96 19.23
C VAL A 4 29.10 4.30 18.75
N ASN A 5 29.05 4.60 17.45
CA ASN A 5 29.54 5.88 16.93
C ASN A 5 28.60 7.04 17.27
N LEU A 6 27.31 6.75 17.46
CA LEU A 6 26.29 7.75 17.79
C LEU A 6 26.41 8.17 19.26
N GLU A 7 26.56 7.20 20.16
CA GLU A 7 26.75 7.46 21.60
C GLU A 7 28.00 8.30 21.87
N GLN A 8 29.11 8.03 21.15
CA GLN A 8 30.33 8.81 21.26
C GLN A 8 30.18 10.25 20.74
N ALA A 9 29.35 10.46 19.71
CA ALA A 9 29.09 11.80 19.19
C ALA A 9 28.24 12.62 20.17
N ILE A 10 27.23 12.01 20.77
CA ILE A 10 26.35 12.67 21.75
C ILE A 10 27.13 13.11 22.99
N LEU A 11 28.01 12.26 23.52
CA LEU A 11 28.87 12.59 24.67
C LEU A 11 29.79 13.78 24.39
N LYS A 12 30.34 13.85 23.18
CA LYS A 12 31.27 14.92 22.79
C LYS A 12 30.57 16.28 22.66
N GLU A 13 29.33 16.29 22.17
CA GLU A 13 28.55 17.52 22.03
C GLU A 13 28.03 18.02 23.40
N LEU A 14 27.69 17.11 24.33
CA LEU A 14 27.34 17.46 25.71
C LEU A 14 28.51 18.12 26.47
N GLU A 15 29.75 17.67 26.26
CA GLU A 15 30.93 18.30 26.87
C GLU A 15 31.22 19.70 26.31
N GLN A 16 30.87 19.95 25.05
CA GLN A 16 31.17 21.23 24.38
C GLN A 16 30.09 22.29 24.61
N ASN A 17 28.86 21.88 24.96
CA ASN A 17 27.75 22.80 25.14
C ASN A 17 27.15 22.70 26.56
N PRO A 18 27.63 23.50 27.52
CA PRO A 18 27.23 23.43 28.93
C PRO A 18 25.77 23.81 29.21
N VAL A 19 24.98 24.16 28.18
CA VAL A 19 23.53 24.41 28.26
C VAL A 19 22.70 23.15 27.97
N LEU A 20 23.28 22.11 27.35
CA LEU A 20 22.56 20.88 27.05
C LEU A 20 22.36 20.04 28.32
N GLU A 21 21.11 19.83 28.71
CA GLU A 21 20.68 19.00 29.83
C GLU A 21 20.19 17.64 29.31
N GLN A 22 20.65 16.54 29.93
CA GLN A 22 20.09 15.22 29.64
C GLN A 22 18.69 15.13 30.26
N VAL A 23 17.67 15.09 29.42
CA VAL A 23 16.29 14.86 29.87
C VAL A 23 16.18 13.38 30.22
N GLU A 24 16.07 13.07 31.52
CA GLU A 24 15.69 11.73 31.95
C GLU A 24 14.27 11.42 31.46
N PRO A 25 13.99 10.22 30.94
CA PRO A 25 12.63 9.86 30.58
C PRO A 25 11.77 9.84 31.85
N GLU A 26 10.76 10.72 31.92
CA GLU A 26 9.82 10.71 33.02
C GLU A 26 9.06 9.38 33.05
N GLU A 27 9.11 8.66 34.18
CA GLU A 27 8.29 7.48 34.37
C GLU A 27 6.80 7.88 34.33
N PRO A 28 5.93 7.14 33.62
CA PRO A 28 4.52 7.45 33.58
C PRO A 28 3.93 7.43 35.00
N GLN A 29 3.42 8.57 35.45
CA GLN A 29 2.66 8.63 36.71
C GLN A 29 1.35 7.84 36.53
N GLU A 30 1.23 6.69 37.19
CA GLU A 30 -0.05 5.99 37.33
C GLU A 30 -1.03 6.89 38.10
N ILE A 31 -2.03 7.42 37.41
CA ILE A 31 -3.15 8.11 38.03
C ILE A 31 -4.03 7.04 38.70
N LEU A 32 -3.85 6.86 40.01
CA LEU A 32 -4.74 6.05 40.84
C LEU A 32 -6.16 6.67 40.81
N LYS A 33 -7.10 5.98 40.15
CA LYS A 33 -8.52 6.32 40.24
C LYS A 33 -9.03 5.90 41.61
N GLU A 34 -9.15 6.84 42.54
CA GLU A 34 -10.00 6.66 43.71
C GLU A 34 -11.47 6.80 43.28
N GLU A 35 -12.16 5.65 43.22
CA GLU A 35 -13.62 5.61 43.29
C GLU A 35 -14.06 6.10 44.67
N ASN A 36 -14.61 7.31 44.74
CA ASN A 36 -15.42 7.71 45.89
C ASN A 36 -16.82 8.12 45.43
N ALA A 37 -17.78 7.61 46.18
CA ALA A 37 -19.20 7.55 45.89
C ALA A 37 -19.83 8.93 45.68
N VAL A 38 -20.74 8.98 44.70
CA VAL A 38 -21.73 10.03 44.51
C VAL A 38 -22.58 10.18 45.79
N ASP A 39 -22.51 11.36 46.41
CA ASP A 39 -23.47 11.81 47.43
C ASP A 39 -24.02 13.19 47.03
N ASP A 40 -25.32 13.35 47.26
CA ASP A 40 -26.19 14.44 46.81
C ASP A 40 -25.66 15.86 47.09
N MET A 41 -25.55 16.70 46.05
CA MET A 41 -25.65 18.16 46.20
C MET A 41 -26.46 18.77 45.05
N ASP A 42 -27.69 19.20 45.36
CA ASP A 42 -28.47 20.14 44.56
C ASP A 42 -27.75 21.51 44.56
N ALA A 43 -26.84 21.70 43.59
CA ALA A 43 -26.28 23.01 43.26
C ALA A 43 -27.08 23.64 42.10
N PRO A 44 -27.41 24.94 42.17
CA PRO A 44 -28.10 25.61 41.08
C PRO A 44 -27.27 25.55 39.80
N ILE A 45 -27.90 25.04 38.73
CA ILE A 45 -27.30 24.72 37.42
C ILE A 45 -26.58 25.92 36.78
N GLU A 46 -26.84 27.15 37.21
CA GLU A 46 -26.27 28.37 36.64
C GLU A 46 -24.79 28.65 36.99
N ASP A 47 -24.24 28.07 38.06
CA ASP A 47 -22.82 28.25 38.40
C ASP A 47 -21.88 27.21 37.77
N ILE A 48 -22.42 26.14 37.18
CA ILE A 48 -21.64 25.09 36.47
C ILE A 48 -21.12 25.61 35.11
N TYR A 49 -21.80 26.59 34.52
CA TYR A 49 -21.49 27.08 33.17
C TYR A 49 -20.39 28.15 33.10
N SER A 50 -19.90 28.66 34.24
CA SER A 50 -18.81 29.65 34.21
C SER A 50 -17.41 29.03 34.30
N ASP A 51 -17.29 27.86 34.93
CA ASP A 51 -16.00 27.15 35.13
C ASP A 51 -15.72 26.03 34.12
N THR A 52 -16.59 25.84 33.13
CA THR A 52 -16.27 24.95 31.97
C THR A 52 -15.28 25.60 30.99
N SER A 53 -14.83 26.83 31.28
CA SER A 53 -13.89 27.57 30.44
C SER A 53 -12.43 27.26 30.78
N THR A 54 -12.16 26.77 31.99
CA THR A 54 -10.79 26.63 32.53
C THR A 54 -10.23 25.22 32.36
N TYR A 55 -11.06 24.24 31.99
CA TYR A 55 -10.63 22.85 31.74
C TYR A 55 -10.45 22.50 30.25
N TYR A 56 -10.71 23.43 29.32
CA TYR A 56 -10.68 23.14 27.89
C TYR A 56 -9.77 24.06 27.06
N PHE A 57 -8.94 24.88 27.68
CA PHE A 57 -7.87 25.61 27.00
C PHE A 57 -6.54 25.46 27.73
N GLU A 58 -5.84 24.35 27.47
CA GLU A 58 -4.39 24.30 27.23
C GLU A 58 -3.92 22.86 26.93
N GLN A 59 -4.65 22.19 26.05
CA GLN A 59 -3.96 21.44 25.00
C GLN A 59 -4.42 22.08 23.71
N GLU A 60 -3.68 23.11 23.26
CA GLU A 60 -3.42 23.17 21.83
C GLU A 60 -2.79 21.83 21.48
N LYS A 61 -3.64 20.84 21.19
CA LYS A 61 -3.28 19.80 20.25
C LYS A 61 -2.95 20.59 19.02
N THR A 62 -1.68 20.93 18.86
CA THR A 62 -1.11 21.24 17.57
C THR A 62 -1.57 20.06 16.74
N GLU A 63 -2.62 20.26 15.94
CA GLU A 63 -3.04 19.28 14.95
C GLU A 63 -1.83 19.21 14.05
N MET A 64 -0.93 18.27 14.36
CA MET A 64 0.16 17.96 13.47
C MET A 64 -0.52 17.67 12.16
N PRO A 65 -0.21 18.40 11.08
CA PRO A 65 -0.77 18.08 9.79
C PRO A 65 -0.41 16.62 9.55
N VAL A 66 -1.42 15.75 9.59
CA VAL A 66 -1.23 14.35 9.23
C VAL A 66 -0.75 14.44 7.79
N PRO A 67 0.48 14.01 7.47
CA PRO A 67 0.93 14.06 6.10
C PRO A 67 -0.09 13.27 5.29
N ASP A 68 -0.73 13.94 4.33
CA ASP A 68 -1.60 13.33 3.35
C ASP A 68 -0.72 12.41 2.52
N ARG A 69 -0.59 11.17 2.99
CA ARG A 69 0.20 10.15 2.34
C ARG A 69 -0.78 9.39 1.49
N HIS A 70 -0.85 9.78 0.23
CA HIS A 70 -1.62 9.02 -0.72
C HIS A 70 -1.15 7.58 -0.71
N SER A 71 -2.09 6.69 -0.39
CA SER A 71 -1.81 5.27 -0.53
C SER A 71 -1.60 4.98 -2.01
N PHE A 72 -0.73 4.03 -2.35
CA PHE A 72 -0.47 3.67 -3.75
C PHE A 72 -1.73 3.40 -4.58
N LEU A 73 -2.77 2.85 -3.94
CA LEU A 73 -4.05 2.64 -4.61
C LEU A 73 -4.76 3.97 -4.90
N GLU A 74 -4.67 4.96 -4.03
CA GLU A 74 -5.24 6.29 -4.24
C GLU A 74 -4.60 7.00 -5.43
N ASP A 75 -3.27 6.91 -5.59
CA ASP A 75 -2.56 7.43 -6.77
C ASP A 75 -3.07 6.81 -8.08
N ILE A 76 -3.46 5.53 -8.05
CA ILE A 76 -3.99 4.83 -9.23
C ILE A 76 -5.45 5.22 -9.47
N ILE A 77 -6.24 5.34 -8.40
CA ILE A 77 -7.64 5.79 -8.46
C ILE A 77 -7.71 7.21 -9.03
N GLU A 78 -6.82 8.12 -8.62
CA GLU A 78 -6.74 9.47 -9.20
C GLU A 78 -6.46 9.42 -10.71
N ARG A 79 -5.49 8.60 -11.15
CA ARG A 79 -5.22 8.40 -12.59
C ARG A 79 -6.38 7.74 -13.33
N LEU A 80 -7.22 6.99 -12.63
CA LEU A 80 -8.38 6.33 -13.20
C LEU A 80 -9.45 7.36 -13.59
N GLN A 81 -9.56 8.47 -12.87
CA GLN A 81 -10.48 9.55 -13.19
C GLN A 81 -10.18 10.16 -14.58
N ASP A 82 -8.92 10.20 -14.98
CA ASP A 82 -8.46 10.70 -16.29
C ASP A 82 -8.58 9.67 -17.43
N SER A 83 -8.96 8.42 -17.14
CA SER A 83 -8.96 7.32 -18.11
C SER A 83 -10.14 7.33 -19.10
N GLY A 84 -11.12 8.22 -18.90
CA GLY A 84 -12.30 8.36 -19.78
C GLY A 84 -13.37 7.28 -19.59
N LEU A 85 -13.32 6.52 -18.50
CA LEU A 85 -14.36 5.57 -18.06
C LEU A 85 -15.65 6.31 -17.67
N SER A 86 -16.80 5.65 -17.80
CA SER A 86 -18.06 6.18 -17.28
C SER A 86 -18.08 6.15 -15.75
N ASP A 87 -18.92 6.96 -15.12
CA ASP A 87 -19.00 7.04 -13.64
C ASP A 87 -19.20 5.64 -13.01
N THR A 88 -20.07 4.81 -13.60
CA THR A 88 -20.30 3.43 -13.15
C THR A 88 -19.08 2.53 -13.36
N ASP A 89 -18.39 2.65 -14.50
CA ASP A 89 -17.18 1.87 -14.77
C ASP A 89 -16.03 2.27 -13.83
N GLN A 90 -15.97 3.55 -13.43
CA GLN A 90 -15.00 4.04 -12.46
C GLN A 90 -15.24 3.44 -11.08
N GLU A 91 -16.49 3.40 -10.61
CA GLU A 91 -16.85 2.76 -9.33
C GLU A 91 -16.50 1.27 -9.32
N ILE A 92 -16.74 0.56 -10.43
CA ILE A 92 -16.37 -0.85 -10.58
C ILE A 92 -14.85 -1.01 -10.56
N ALA A 93 -14.12 -0.18 -11.29
CA ALA A 93 -12.68 -0.22 -11.35
C ALA A 93 -12.01 0.09 -10.00
N GLU A 94 -12.54 1.07 -9.26
CA GLU A 94 -12.13 1.38 -7.91
C GLU A 94 -12.38 0.18 -6.98
N THR A 95 -13.56 -0.44 -7.08
CA THR A 95 -13.88 -1.66 -6.30
C THR A 95 -12.88 -2.78 -6.60
N ILE A 96 -12.51 -2.98 -7.87
CA ILE A 96 -11.48 -3.95 -8.26
C ILE A 96 -10.14 -3.63 -7.59
N LEU A 97 -9.71 -2.37 -7.59
CA LEU A 97 -8.45 -1.93 -6.99
C LEU A 97 -8.42 -2.18 -5.47
N TRP A 98 -9.52 -1.87 -4.76
CA TRP A 98 -9.64 -2.13 -3.32
C TRP A 98 -9.67 -3.62 -2.96
N ASN A 99 -10.02 -4.49 -3.90
CA ASN A 99 -10.02 -5.94 -3.73
C ASN A 99 -8.68 -6.59 -4.14
N THR A 100 -7.59 -5.81 -4.25
CA THR A 100 -6.25 -6.33 -4.49
C THR A 100 -5.47 -6.59 -3.21
N ASN A 101 -4.61 -7.61 -3.23
CA ASN A 101 -3.69 -7.90 -2.13
C ASN A 101 -2.37 -7.12 -2.21
N GLU A 102 -1.54 -7.27 -1.18
CA GLU A 102 -0.20 -6.67 -1.10
C GLU A 102 0.74 -7.03 -2.27
N ARG A 103 0.48 -8.13 -2.99
CA ARG A 103 1.24 -8.52 -4.18
C ARG A 103 0.70 -7.88 -5.46
N GLY A 104 -0.48 -7.26 -5.40
CA GLY A 104 -1.18 -6.66 -6.52
C GLY A 104 -2.03 -7.64 -7.32
N TYR A 105 -2.42 -8.78 -6.75
CA TYR A 105 -3.38 -9.70 -7.37
C TYR A 105 -4.80 -9.46 -6.82
N LEU A 106 -5.80 -9.78 -7.62
CA LEU A 106 -7.19 -9.73 -7.20
C LEU A 106 -7.48 -10.89 -6.22
N ASP A 107 -7.87 -10.57 -4.99
CA ASP A 107 -8.19 -11.58 -3.96
C ASP A 107 -9.64 -12.06 -4.03
N THR A 108 -10.54 -11.21 -4.54
CA THR A 108 -11.98 -11.49 -4.67
C THR A 108 -12.29 -12.01 -6.07
N ASP A 109 -13.19 -12.99 -6.16
CA ASP A 109 -13.66 -13.48 -7.46
C ASP A 109 -14.36 -12.34 -8.24
N LEU A 110 -14.04 -12.21 -9.53
CA LEU A 110 -14.63 -11.19 -10.40
C LEU A 110 -16.15 -11.33 -10.44
N PHE A 111 -16.66 -12.56 -10.40
CA PHE A 111 -18.10 -12.82 -10.31
C PHE A 111 -18.75 -12.15 -9.09
N LEU A 112 -18.10 -12.15 -7.91
CA LEU A 112 -18.65 -11.54 -6.71
C LEU A 112 -18.70 -10.01 -6.81
N ILE A 113 -17.69 -9.42 -7.46
CA ILE A 113 -17.66 -7.99 -7.74
C ILE A 113 -18.81 -7.64 -8.69
N ALA A 114 -18.98 -8.40 -9.79
CA ALA A 114 -20.04 -8.17 -10.76
C ALA A 114 -21.45 -8.20 -10.14
N ASN A 115 -21.72 -9.21 -9.29
CA ASN A 115 -23.00 -9.32 -8.58
C ASN A 115 -23.26 -8.13 -7.65
N GLY A 116 -22.23 -7.47 -7.12
CA GLY A 116 -22.38 -6.26 -6.31
C GLY A 116 -22.98 -5.08 -7.08
N PHE A 117 -22.88 -5.10 -8.41
CA PHE A 117 -23.40 -4.08 -9.32
C PHE A 117 -24.60 -4.56 -10.16
N ASP A 118 -25.17 -5.74 -9.84
CA ASP A 118 -26.22 -6.39 -10.63
C ASP A 118 -25.81 -6.65 -12.10
N LEU A 119 -24.52 -6.93 -12.34
CA LEU A 119 -23.92 -7.21 -13.65
C LEU A 119 -23.40 -8.64 -13.77
N GLU A 120 -23.13 -9.10 -14.99
CA GLU A 120 -22.46 -10.37 -15.25
C GLU A 120 -20.93 -10.19 -15.28
N GLU A 121 -20.17 -11.28 -15.06
CA GLU A 121 -18.70 -11.24 -15.09
C GLU A 121 -18.17 -10.69 -16.44
N GLU A 122 -18.84 -11.05 -17.54
CA GLU A 122 -18.48 -10.64 -18.90
C GLU A 122 -18.60 -9.12 -19.10
N ASP A 123 -19.52 -8.45 -18.39
CA ASP A 123 -19.74 -7.00 -18.51
C ASP A 123 -18.59 -6.21 -17.86
N ILE A 124 -18.02 -6.72 -16.77
CA ILE A 124 -16.95 -6.04 -16.02
C ILE A 124 -15.54 -6.47 -16.43
N GLU A 125 -15.40 -7.52 -17.24
CA GLU A 125 -14.11 -7.99 -17.74
C GLU A 125 -13.34 -6.94 -18.57
N PRO A 126 -13.98 -6.11 -19.43
CA PRO A 126 -13.31 -4.98 -20.08
C PRO A 126 -12.78 -3.93 -19.10
N ILE A 127 -13.49 -3.70 -18.00
CA ILE A 127 -13.10 -2.76 -16.95
C ILE A 127 -11.88 -3.30 -16.22
N LEU A 128 -11.90 -4.58 -15.83
CA LEU A 128 -10.74 -5.26 -15.27
C LEU A 128 -9.53 -5.17 -16.20
N ARG A 129 -9.71 -5.37 -17.51
CA ARG A 129 -8.62 -5.22 -18.49
C ARG A 129 -8.07 -3.80 -18.52
N THR A 130 -8.89 -2.78 -18.39
CA THR A 130 -8.43 -1.39 -18.29
C THR A 130 -7.57 -1.20 -17.04
N VAL A 131 -8.05 -1.65 -15.87
CA VAL A 131 -7.31 -1.60 -14.60
C VAL A 131 -5.95 -2.30 -14.72
N GLN A 132 -5.92 -3.50 -15.30
CA GLN A 132 -4.69 -4.28 -15.41
C GLN A 132 -3.64 -3.66 -16.33
N LYS A 133 -4.03 -2.76 -17.24
CA LYS A 133 -3.14 -2.04 -18.16
C LYS A 133 -2.56 -0.77 -17.57
N MET A 134 -3.09 -0.32 -16.45
CA MET A 134 -2.58 0.83 -15.71
C MET A 134 -1.15 0.58 -15.24
N HIS A 135 -0.47 1.65 -14.82
CA HIS A 135 0.86 1.52 -14.25
C HIS A 135 0.76 1.36 -12.72
N PRO A 136 1.22 0.24 -12.13
CA PRO A 136 2.04 -0.82 -12.74
C PRO A 136 1.25 -1.89 -13.52
N LYS A 137 1.76 -2.29 -14.70
CA LYS A 137 1.11 -3.29 -15.57
C LYS A 137 0.95 -4.64 -14.87
N GLY A 138 -0.22 -5.24 -15.02
CA GLY A 138 -0.58 -6.51 -14.43
C GLY A 138 -1.09 -6.42 -12.99
N LEU A 139 -1.31 -5.21 -12.44
CA LEU A 139 -2.05 -5.02 -11.20
C LEU A 139 -3.48 -5.57 -11.33
N ALA A 140 -4.07 -6.09 -10.26
CA ALA A 140 -5.37 -6.76 -10.26
C ALA A 140 -5.44 -7.99 -11.20
N SER A 141 -4.30 -8.64 -11.49
CA SER A 141 -4.33 -9.94 -12.16
C SER A 141 -4.85 -11.02 -11.22
N ARG A 142 -5.57 -12.02 -11.74
CA ARG A 142 -6.10 -13.13 -10.94
C ARG A 142 -5.01 -14.13 -10.55
N ASN A 143 -3.93 -14.19 -11.34
CA ASN A 143 -2.80 -15.08 -11.10
C ASN A 143 -1.50 -14.58 -11.78
N LEU A 144 -0.40 -15.25 -11.49
CA LEU A 144 0.93 -14.93 -12.03
C LEU A 144 0.99 -15.04 -13.56
N GLN A 145 0.34 -16.05 -14.15
CA GLN A 145 0.37 -16.23 -15.61
C GLN A 145 -0.31 -15.05 -16.30
N GLU A 146 -1.47 -14.65 -15.81
CA GLU A 146 -2.20 -13.48 -16.31
C GLU A 146 -1.36 -12.20 -16.14
N CYS A 147 -0.76 -11.99 -14.97
CA CYS A 147 0.11 -10.84 -14.71
C CYS A 147 1.24 -10.70 -15.71
N LEU A 148 2.00 -11.79 -15.93
CA LEU A 148 3.11 -11.80 -16.89
C LEU A 148 2.61 -11.69 -18.34
N THR A 149 1.43 -12.24 -18.66
CA THR A 149 0.83 -12.13 -19.99
C THR A 149 0.51 -10.68 -20.32
N ILE A 150 -0.07 -9.94 -19.37
CA ILE A 150 -0.43 -8.53 -19.53
C ILE A 150 0.82 -7.66 -19.66
N GLN A 151 1.86 -7.94 -18.89
CA GLN A 151 3.14 -7.22 -19.02
C GLN A 151 3.84 -7.44 -20.37
N LEU A 152 3.53 -8.53 -21.07
CA LEU A 152 4.07 -8.87 -22.39
C LEU A 152 3.10 -8.56 -23.54
N GLU A 153 1.93 -7.97 -23.27
CA GLU A 153 0.88 -7.82 -24.27
C GLU A 153 1.26 -6.91 -25.44
N ASP A 154 2.23 -6.00 -25.24
CA ASP A 154 2.75 -5.11 -26.28
C ASP A 154 3.58 -5.87 -27.34
N GLU A 155 4.03 -7.09 -27.01
CA GLU A 155 4.84 -7.96 -27.86
C GLU A 155 4.21 -9.36 -28.01
N PRO A 156 2.98 -9.48 -28.54
CA PRO A 156 2.24 -10.75 -28.56
C PRO A 156 2.90 -11.82 -29.45
N GLU A 157 3.72 -11.40 -30.41
CA GLU A 157 4.47 -12.30 -31.28
C GLU A 157 5.79 -12.81 -30.68
N SER A 158 6.22 -12.23 -29.56
CA SER A 158 7.46 -12.60 -28.88
C SER A 158 7.41 -14.06 -28.41
N LEU A 159 8.58 -14.69 -28.39
CA LEU A 159 8.70 -16.03 -27.82
C LEU A 159 8.35 -16.03 -26.32
N SER A 160 8.66 -14.95 -25.61
CA SER A 160 8.34 -14.71 -24.21
C SER A 160 6.83 -14.77 -23.95
N TYR A 161 6.04 -14.05 -24.75
CA TYR A 161 4.57 -14.07 -24.68
C TYR A 161 4.03 -15.47 -24.95
N LYS A 162 4.54 -16.15 -25.98
CA LYS A 162 4.14 -17.54 -26.34
C LYS A 162 4.49 -18.56 -25.24
N ILE A 163 5.62 -18.38 -24.55
CA ILE A 163 6.01 -19.22 -23.41
C ILE A 163 5.02 -19.04 -22.26
N VAL A 164 4.71 -17.80 -21.88
CA VAL A 164 3.80 -17.51 -20.76
C VAL A 164 2.36 -17.92 -21.07
N THR A 165 1.89 -17.73 -22.29
CA THR A 165 0.48 -18.06 -22.65
C THR A 165 0.27 -19.55 -22.92
N ALA A 166 1.17 -20.21 -23.67
CA ALA A 166 0.96 -21.59 -24.12
C ALA A 166 1.73 -22.64 -23.32
N CYS A 167 2.85 -22.28 -22.69
CA CYS A 167 3.79 -23.21 -22.06
C CYS A 167 4.10 -22.87 -20.59
N PHE A 168 3.18 -22.19 -19.88
CA PHE A 168 3.41 -21.71 -18.52
C PHE A 168 3.80 -22.81 -17.53
N ASP A 169 3.07 -23.92 -17.52
CA ASP A 169 3.37 -25.05 -16.62
C ASP A 169 4.74 -25.69 -16.90
N ASP A 170 5.13 -25.80 -18.16
CA ASP A 170 6.46 -26.30 -18.51
C ASP A 170 7.55 -25.28 -18.13
N PHE A 171 7.29 -23.98 -18.29
CA PHE A 171 8.18 -22.90 -17.90
C PHE A 171 8.43 -22.87 -16.39
N MET A 172 7.36 -22.93 -15.58
CA MET A 172 7.45 -22.94 -14.11
C MET A 172 8.26 -24.12 -13.58
N HIS A 173 8.18 -25.27 -14.26
CA HIS A 173 8.91 -26.49 -13.90
C HIS A 173 10.27 -26.64 -14.63
N LYS A 174 10.73 -25.60 -15.35
CA LYS A 174 12.00 -25.59 -16.10
C LYS A 174 12.13 -26.74 -17.13
N ARG A 175 11.02 -27.20 -17.71
CA ARG A 175 10.96 -28.28 -18.71
C ARG A 175 11.26 -27.75 -20.11
N TYR A 176 12.44 -27.14 -20.27
CA TYR A 176 12.84 -26.40 -21.48
C TYR A 176 12.81 -27.23 -22.77
N GLU A 177 13.19 -28.51 -22.71
CA GLU A 177 13.16 -29.39 -23.90
C GLU A 177 11.75 -29.53 -24.50
N LYS A 178 10.70 -29.56 -23.64
CA LYS A 178 9.31 -29.61 -24.08
C LYS A 178 8.88 -28.31 -24.75
N ILE A 179 9.29 -27.18 -24.17
CA ILE A 179 9.00 -25.84 -24.70
C ILE A 179 9.65 -25.68 -26.08
N GLN A 180 10.92 -26.06 -26.23
CA GLN A 180 11.62 -26.02 -27.52
C GLN A 180 10.94 -26.86 -28.57
N SER A 181 10.55 -28.08 -28.20
CA SER A 181 9.86 -29.01 -29.12
C SER A 181 8.50 -28.46 -29.55
N ARG A 182 7.76 -27.84 -28.63
CA ARG A 182 6.41 -27.30 -28.88
C ARG A 182 6.43 -25.99 -29.67
N LEU A 183 7.32 -25.06 -29.32
CA LEU A 183 7.43 -23.74 -29.96
C LEU A 183 8.40 -23.72 -31.14
N LYS A 184 9.12 -24.82 -31.39
CA LYS A 184 10.10 -24.98 -32.48
C LYS A 184 11.15 -23.86 -32.49
N CYS A 185 11.67 -23.52 -31.32
CA CYS A 185 12.71 -22.50 -31.15
C CYS A 185 14.08 -23.12 -30.83
N SER A 186 15.14 -22.39 -31.16
CA SER A 186 16.51 -22.76 -30.79
C SER A 186 16.78 -22.53 -29.30
N THR A 187 17.82 -23.17 -28.77
CA THR A 187 18.24 -23.00 -27.37
C THR A 187 18.61 -21.55 -27.04
N ASN A 188 19.19 -20.83 -28.00
CA ASN A 188 19.57 -19.42 -27.82
C ASN A 188 18.32 -18.52 -27.72
N GLU A 189 17.34 -18.72 -28.61
CA GLU A 189 16.07 -17.98 -28.57
C GLU A 189 15.30 -18.25 -27.28
N LEU A 190 15.22 -19.52 -26.85
CA LEU A 190 14.60 -19.88 -25.59
C LEU A 190 15.28 -19.16 -24.41
N HIS A 191 16.62 -19.16 -24.37
CA HIS A 191 17.36 -18.53 -23.29
C HIS A 191 17.06 -17.03 -23.19
N LYS A 192 17.06 -16.33 -24.32
CA LYS A 192 16.69 -14.90 -24.38
C LYS A 192 15.25 -14.66 -23.93
N ALA A 193 14.32 -15.51 -24.32
CA ALA A 193 12.92 -15.36 -23.93
C ALA A 193 12.72 -15.60 -22.42
N VAL A 194 13.39 -16.62 -21.86
CA VAL A 194 13.37 -16.87 -20.42
C VAL A 194 14.00 -15.71 -19.64
N GLU A 195 15.11 -15.16 -20.15
CA GLU A 195 15.75 -13.98 -19.57
C GLU A 195 14.81 -12.76 -19.59
N GLN A 196 14.11 -12.51 -20.70
CA GLN A 196 13.10 -11.43 -20.77
C GLN A 196 11.99 -11.64 -19.73
N VAL A 197 11.41 -12.83 -19.63
CA VAL A 197 10.36 -13.14 -18.63
C VAL A 197 10.89 -12.94 -17.21
N SER A 198 12.17 -13.23 -16.94
CA SER A 198 12.76 -13.05 -15.61
C SER A 198 12.97 -11.59 -15.18
N HIS A 199 12.98 -10.65 -16.14
CA HIS A 199 13.07 -9.21 -15.85
C HIS A 199 11.71 -8.55 -15.59
N LEU A 200 10.61 -9.26 -15.82
CA LEU A 200 9.25 -8.79 -15.54
C LEU A 200 8.99 -8.70 -14.04
N ASN A 201 7.99 -7.90 -13.64
CA ASN A 201 7.60 -7.78 -12.25
C ASN A 201 6.51 -8.80 -11.89
N PRO A 202 6.81 -9.92 -11.21
CA PRO A 202 5.79 -10.89 -10.86
C PRO A 202 4.78 -10.37 -9.84
N ARG A 203 5.09 -9.30 -9.09
CA ARG A 203 4.27 -8.77 -7.99
C ARG A 203 4.14 -7.26 -8.10
N PRO A 204 3.21 -6.76 -8.93
CA PRO A 204 3.06 -5.34 -9.21
C PRO A 204 2.73 -4.48 -7.98
N GLY A 205 2.10 -5.06 -6.95
CA GLY A 205 1.82 -4.36 -5.68
C GLY A 205 2.99 -4.31 -4.69
N GLU A 206 4.04 -5.11 -4.90
CA GLU A 206 5.17 -5.17 -3.96
C GLU A 206 6.02 -3.90 -4.04
N GLY A 207 6.38 -3.34 -2.88
CA GLY A 207 7.15 -2.09 -2.77
C GLY A 207 6.31 -0.83 -2.60
N TYR A 208 4.99 -0.96 -2.74
CA TYR A 208 4.00 0.10 -2.55
C TYR A 208 3.24 0.00 -1.22
N THR A 209 3.55 -1.00 -0.41
CA THR A 209 3.08 -1.08 0.97
C THR A 209 3.47 0.22 1.66
N ASP A 210 2.47 0.90 2.25
CA ASP A 210 2.68 2.13 2.99
C ASP A 210 3.77 1.90 4.02
N ARG A 211 4.98 2.33 3.68
CA ARG A 211 6.06 2.48 4.65
C ARG A 211 5.62 3.66 5.47
N PHE A 212 4.86 3.37 6.54
CA PHE A 212 4.64 4.27 7.65
C PHE A 212 6.00 4.56 8.30
N GLN A 213 6.84 5.34 7.62
CA GLN A 213 7.93 6.05 8.26
C GLN A 213 7.24 7.09 9.12
N THR A 214 6.94 6.75 10.37
CA THR A 214 6.60 7.75 11.37
C THR A 214 7.78 8.70 11.42
N VAL A 215 7.65 9.86 10.77
CA VAL A 215 8.62 10.93 10.91
C VAL A 215 8.30 11.55 12.25
N ILE A 216 9.01 11.13 13.28
CA ILE A 216 8.96 11.77 14.59
C ILE A 216 9.66 13.11 14.40
N PRO A 217 8.99 14.26 14.60
CA PRO A 217 9.64 15.55 14.49
C PRO A 217 10.70 15.68 15.59
N ASP A 218 11.92 16.04 15.20
CA ASP A 218 13.04 16.20 16.14
C ASP A 218 12.87 17.41 17.07
N VAL A 219 11.96 18.35 16.75
CA VAL A 219 11.71 19.56 17.54
C VAL A 219 10.22 19.87 17.58
N ILE A 220 9.68 19.94 18.79
CA ILE A 220 8.37 20.55 19.08
C ILE A 220 8.68 21.97 19.56
N VAL A 221 8.35 22.97 18.74
CA VAL A 221 8.40 24.37 19.19
C VAL A 221 7.09 24.66 19.92
N ARG A 222 7.16 24.93 21.22
CA ARG A 222 6.09 25.48 22.05
C ARG A 222 6.20 26.99 22.12
#